data_AF-A0A7Z0QH57-F1
#
_entry.id   AF-A0A7Z0QH57-F1
#
_cell.length_a   1.000
_cell.length_b   1.000
_cell.length_c   1.000
_cell.angle_alpha   90.00
_cell.angle_beta   90.00
_cell.angle_gamma   90.00
#
_symmetry.space_group_name_H-M   'P 1'
#
loop_
_entity.id
_entity.type
_entity.pdbx_description
1 polymer ?
#
loop_
_entity_poly.entity_id
_entity_poly.type
_entity_poly.pdbx_seq_one_letter_code
_entity_poly.pdbx_strand_id
1 'polypeptide(L)'
;MKKIKGFEKDADAYKARLRLLREVVAAGSQQVFADKIGIDMKRWNNYERGYPIPREIAFLLREKLKEPLAEWLWWGLDKHLSPQFRASLKTAEQRATARAKAEAELAAAKKQVELLKKKVRA
;
A
#
# COMPACT_ATOMS: atom_id res chain seq x y z
N MET A 1 19.47 17.41 3.90
CA MET A 1 19.68 15.95 3.90
C MET A 1 20.36 15.56 2.58
N LYS A 2 21.53 14.92 2.61
CA LYS A 2 22.16 14.39 1.39
C LYS A 2 21.29 13.26 0.83
N LYS A 3 20.91 13.32 -0.44
CA LYS A 3 20.16 12.25 -1.10
C LYS A 3 21.04 11.00 -1.20
N ILE A 4 20.63 9.93 -0.54
CA ILE A 4 21.27 8.62 -0.70
C ILE A 4 20.80 8.05 -2.04
N LYS A 5 21.75 7.78 -2.95
CA LYS A 5 21.46 7.22 -4.28
C LYS A 5 20.77 5.86 -4.14
N GLY A 6 19.62 5.66 -4.78
CA GLY A 6 18.80 4.45 -4.68
C GLY A 6 17.60 4.56 -3.73
N PHE A 7 17.65 5.49 -2.76
CA PHE A 7 16.59 5.68 -1.77
C PHE A 7 15.25 6.12 -2.37
N GLU A 8 15.24 6.76 -3.54
CA GLU A 8 14.00 7.21 -4.21
C GLU A 8 13.13 6.02 -4.63
N LYS A 9 13.72 4.94 -5.16
CA LYS A 9 12.99 3.70 -5.47
C LYS A 9 12.49 3.02 -4.19
N ASP A 10 13.31 3.04 -3.15
CA ASP A 10 12.95 2.47 -1.85
C ASP A 10 11.82 3.25 -1.17
N ALA A 11 11.74 4.57 -1.38
CA ALA A 11 10.69 5.41 -0.82
C ALA A 11 9.31 5.11 -1.41
N ASP A 12 9.23 4.85 -2.72
CA ASP A 12 7.96 4.46 -3.34
C ASP A 12 7.58 3.01 -2.99
N ALA A 13 8.57 2.11 -2.91
CA ALA A 13 8.35 0.75 -2.39
C ALA A 13 7.87 0.77 -0.93
N TYR A 14 8.42 1.64 -0.09
CA TYR A 14 8.00 1.86 1.28
C TYR A 14 6.54 2.31 1.35
N LYS A 15 6.15 3.34 0.60
CA LYS A 15 4.75 3.80 0.52
C LYS A 15 3.81 2.69 0.04
N ALA A 16 4.24 1.89 -0.94
CA ALA A 16 3.46 0.76 -1.43
C ALA A 16 3.24 -0.29 -0.33
N ARG A 17 4.28 -0.62 0.44
CA ARG A 17 4.18 -1.55 1.58
C ARG A 17 3.26 -1.02 2.68
N LEU A 18 3.24 0.29 2.95
CA LEU A 18 2.26 0.87 3.88
C LEU A 18 0.82 0.68 3.41
N ARG A 19 0.54 0.94 2.13
CA ARG A 19 -0.81 0.72 1.56
C ARG A 19 -1.20 -0.76 1.58
N LEU A 20 -0.23 -1.63 1.30
CA LEU A 20 -0.44 -3.08 1.34
C LEU A 20 -0.72 -3.58 2.76
N LEU A 21 -0.02 -3.03 3.76
CA LEU A 21 -0.28 -3.31 5.16
C LEU A 21 -1.73 -2.93 5.54
N ARG A 22 -2.20 -1.77 5.07
CA ARG A 22 -3.61 -1.36 5.23
C ARG A 22 -4.58 -2.31 4.54
N GLU A 23 -4.26 -2.79 3.34
CA GLU A 23 -5.09 -3.78 2.63
C GLU A 23 -5.22 -5.09 3.41
N VAL A 24 -4.12 -5.59 3.99
CA VAL A 24 -4.12 -6.81 4.79
C VAL A 24 -4.91 -6.65 6.08
N VAL A 25 -4.71 -5.52 6.78
CA VAL A 25 -5.23 -5.34 8.14
C VAL A 25 -6.68 -4.87 8.16
N ALA A 26 -7.10 -4.10 7.14
CA ALA A 26 -8.35 -3.35 7.12
C ALA A 26 -9.03 -3.31 5.74
N ALA A 27 -8.70 -4.21 4.82
CA ALA A 27 -9.30 -4.31 3.48
C ALA A 27 -9.32 -2.98 2.70
N GLY A 28 -8.29 -2.15 2.91
CA GLY A 28 -8.14 -0.89 2.20
C GLY A 28 -8.90 0.27 2.83
N SER A 29 -9.52 0.13 4.00
CA SER A 29 -10.10 1.29 4.71
C SER A 29 -9.04 1.99 5.57
N GLN A 30 -8.79 3.29 5.33
CA GLN A 30 -7.86 4.08 6.15
C GLN A 30 -8.39 4.26 7.57
N GLN A 31 -9.69 4.51 7.74
CA GLN A 31 -10.29 4.75 9.05
C GLN A 31 -10.20 3.48 9.91
N VAL A 32 -10.65 2.34 9.39
CA VAL A 32 -10.61 1.05 10.11
C VAL A 32 -9.18 0.66 10.48
N PHE A 33 -8.22 0.93 9.59
CA PHE A 33 -6.81 0.71 9.90
C PHE A 33 -6.34 1.59 11.07
N ALA A 34 -6.62 2.89 10.99
CA ALA A 34 -6.22 3.86 11.99
C ALA A 34 -6.82 3.52 13.37
N ASP A 35 -8.10 3.15 13.41
CA ASP A 35 -8.80 2.72 14.64
C ASP A 35 -8.14 1.47 15.25
N LYS A 36 -7.79 0.48 14.42
CA LYS A 36 -7.15 -0.77 14.86
C LYS A 36 -5.74 -0.55 15.41
N ILE A 37 -5.00 0.39 14.84
CA ILE A 37 -3.67 0.77 15.34
C ILE A 37 -3.78 1.70 16.56
N GLY A 38 -4.86 2.47 16.68
CA GLY A 38 -5.06 3.47 17.72
C GLY A 38 -4.40 4.82 17.39
N ILE A 39 -4.49 5.24 16.13
CA ILE A 39 -3.96 6.52 15.65
C ILE A 39 -5.00 7.27 14.84
N ASP A 40 -4.78 8.57 14.61
CA ASP A 40 -5.61 9.35 13.70
C ASP A 40 -5.44 8.91 12.24
N MET A 41 -6.54 8.91 11.48
CA MET A 41 -6.56 8.51 10.07
C MET A 41 -5.69 9.42 9.20
N LYS A 42 -5.69 10.74 9.44
CA LYS A 42 -4.83 11.68 8.69
C LYS A 42 -3.36 11.44 9.01
N ARG A 43 -3.04 11.09 10.26
CA ARG A 43 -1.68 10.68 10.66
C ARG A 43 -1.21 9.47 9.84
N TRP A 44 -2.04 8.44 9.68
CA TRP A 44 -1.71 7.31 8.80
C TRP A 44 -1.55 7.71 7.33
N ASN A 45 -2.49 8.52 6.81
CA ASN A 45 -2.47 8.99 5.42
C ASN A 45 -1.19 9.76 5.09
N ASN A 46 -0.65 10.54 6.03
CA ASN A 46 0.65 11.21 5.85
C ASN A 46 1.77 10.21 5.58
N TYR A 47 1.81 9.09 6.30
CA TYR A 47 2.83 8.06 6.09
C TYR A 47 2.73 7.43 4.71
N GLU A 48 1.52 7.09 4.26
CA GLU A 48 1.28 6.58 2.91
C GLU A 48 1.65 7.59 1.81
N ARG A 49 1.71 8.89 2.14
CA ARG A 49 2.16 9.96 1.23
C ARG A 49 3.66 10.19 1.24
N GLY A 50 4.40 9.53 2.12
CA GLY A 50 5.86 9.57 2.18
C GLY A 50 6.45 10.26 3.41
N TYR A 51 5.63 10.68 4.37
CA TYR A 51 6.17 11.06 5.67
C TYR A 51 6.74 9.82 6.36
N PRO A 52 7.95 9.87 6.91
CA PRO A 52 8.55 8.70 7.55
C PRO A 52 7.76 8.33 8.81
N ILE A 53 7.56 7.03 9.03
CA ILE A 53 6.99 6.55 10.28
C ILE A 53 7.99 6.75 11.43
N PRO A 54 7.62 7.44 12.51
CA PRO A 54 8.49 7.56 13.68
C PRO A 54 8.56 6.24 14.44
N ARG A 55 9.62 6.06 15.23
CA ARG A 55 9.88 4.84 16.00
C ARG A 55 8.71 4.40 16.88
N GLU A 56 8.02 5.35 17.51
CA GLU A 56 6.80 5.13 18.30
C GLU A 56 5.74 4.33 17.52
N ILE A 57 5.46 4.75 16.28
CA ILE A 57 4.45 4.11 15.43
C ILE A 57 4.92 2.73 14.97
N ALA A 58 6.22 2.54 14.74
CA ALA A 58 6.76 1.22 14.44
C ALA A 58 6.54 0.22 15.59
N PHE A 59 6.71 0.68 16.84
CA PHE A 59 6.39 -0.12 18.03
C PHE A 59 4.89 -0.39 18.14
N LEU A 60 4.05 0.63 17.90
CA LEU A 60 2.60 0.47 17.95
C LEU A 60 2.10 -0.55 16.92
N LEU A 61 2.62 -0.50 15.68
CA LEU A 61 2.32 -1.49 14.65
C LEU A 61 2.71 -2.91 15.11
N ARG A 62 3.92 -3.08 15.65
CA ARG A 62 4.38 -4.37 16.20
C ARG A 62 3.47 -4.84 17.34
N GLU A 63 3.07 -3.95 18.25
CA GLU A 63 2.26 -4.30 19.40
C GLU A 63 0.83 -4.68 19.01
N LYS A 64 0.22 -3.96 18.08
CA LYS A 64 -1.17 -4.18 17.66
C LYS A 64 -1.31 -5.36 16.70
N LEU A 65 -0.33 -5.56 15.83
CA LEU A 65 -0.38 -6.61 14.81
C LEU A 65 0.37 -7.87 15.22
N LYS A 66 1.16 -7.82 16.30
CA LYS A 66 1.98 -8.93 16.82
C LYS A 66 2.95 -9.51 15.78
N GLU A 67 3.44 -8.67 14.87
CA GLU A 67 4.34 -9.03 13.77
C GLU A 67 5.59 -8.13 13.76
N PRO A 68 6.79 -8.67 13.41
CA PRO A 68 8.02 -7.89 13.29
C PRO A 68 8.09 -7.15 11.94
N LEU A 69 7.24 -6.14 11.77
CA LEU A 69 7.01 -5.46 10.49
C LEU A 69 8.14 -4.54 10.02
N ALA A 70 9.10 -4.19 10.88
CA ALA A 70 10.12 -3.19 10.55
C ALA A 70 11.01 -3.62 9.37
N GLU A 71 11.50 -4.86 9.36
CA GLU A 71 12.39 -5.27 8.27
C GLU A 71 11.68 -5.29 6.91
N TRP A 72 10.44 -5.76 6.92
CA TRP A 72 9.61 -5.79 5.74
C TRP A 72 9.22 -4.38 5.27
N LEU A 73 8.78 -3.50 6.17
CA LEU A 73 8.37 -2.14 5.81
C LEU A 73 9.53 -1.36 5.18
N TRP A 74 10.73 -1.40 5.76
CA TRP A 74 11.86 -0.60 5.27
C TRP A 74 12.61 -1.25 4.10
N TRP A 75 12.83 -2.56 4.12
CA TRP A 75 13.69 -3.25 3.14
C TRP A 75 12.99 -4.34 2.33
N GLY A 76 11.71 -4.60 2.56
CA GLY A 76 10.96 -5.66 1.87
C GLY A 76 11.34 -7.07 2.32
N LEU A 77 12.08 -7.22 3.42
CA LEU A 77 12.51 -8.53 3.93
C LEU A 77 11.38 -9.15 4.76
N ASP A 78 10.73 -10.18 4.23
CA ASP A 78 9.56 -10.82 4.84
C ASP A 78 9.92 -12.06 5.70
N LYS A 79 11.19 -12.50 5.70
CA LYS A 79 11.70 -13.70 6.39
C LYS A 79 11.31 -13.80 7.87
N HIS A 80 11.11 -12.67 8.55
CA HIS A 80 10.77 -12.62 9.97
C HIS A 80 9.26 -12.56 10.23
N LEU A 81 8.44 -12.35 9.21
CA LEU A 81 6.99 -12.34 9.33
C LEU A 81 6.45 -13.77 9.48
N SER A 82 5.37 -13.91 10.24
CA SER A 82 4.70 -15.21 10.35
C SER A 82 4.28 -15.74 8.96
N PRO A 83 4.22 -17.07 8.76
CA PRO A 83 3.76 -17.64 7.51
C PRO A 83 2.36 -17.17 7.09
N GLN A 84 1.46 -17.02 8.07
CA GLN A 84 0.10 -16.55 7.84
C GLN A 84 0.07 -15.10 7.35
N PHE A 85 0.90 -14.23 7.93
CA PHE A 85 0.97 -12.84 7.52
C PHE A 85 1.58 -12.70 6.13
N ARG A 86 2.63 -13.48 5.81
CA ARG A 86 3.21 -13.54 4.46
C ARG A 86 2.20 -13.99 3.41
N ALA A 87 1.41 -15.02 3.71
CA ALA A 87 0.34 -15.45 2.82
C ALA A 87 -0.69 -14.32 2.59
N SER A 88 -1.06 -13.62 3.66
CA SER A 88 -2.00 -12.49 3.60
C SER A 88 -1.47 -11.34 2.74
N LEU A 89 -0.18 -11.00 2.87
CA LEU A 89 0.51 -10.02 2.02
C LEU A 89 0.47 -10.42 0.55
N LYS A 90 0.85 -11.66 0.22
CA LYS A 90 0.83 -12.19 -1.15
C LYS A 90 -0.56 -12.14 -1.76
N THR A 91 -1.60 -12.53 -1.01
CA THR A 91 -2.99 -12.43 -1.46
C THR A 91 -3.42 -10.98 -1.68
N ALA A 92 -3.00 -10.06 -0.82
CA ALA A 92 -3.28 -8.63 -1.01
C ALA A 92 -2.56 -8.04 -2.24
N GLU A 93 -1.32 -8.43 -2.51
CA GLU A 93 -0.56 -8.03 -3.70
C GLU A 93 -1.23 -8.53 -4.99
N GLN A 94 -1.66 -9.80 -5.00
CA GLN A 94 -2.38 -10.37 -6.13
C GLN A 94 -3.69 -9.63 -6.39
N ARG A 95 -4.44 -9.31 -5.33
CA ARG A 95 -5.68 -8.52 -5.45
C ARG A 95 -5.41 -7.10 -5.96
N ALA A 96 -4.39 -6.43 -5.44
CA ALA A 96 -4.01 -5.10 -5.90
C ALA A 96 -3.61 -5.11 -7.39
N THR A 97 -2.84 -6.12 -7.80
CA THR A 97 -2.42 -6.30 -9.20
C THR A 97 -3.63 -6.57 -10.11
N ALA A 98 -4.55 -7.44 -9.69
CA ALA A 98 -5.77 -7.74 -10.44
C ALA A 98 -6.67 -6.50 -10.59
N ARG A 99 -6.83 -5.72 -9.52
CA ARG A 99 -7.57 -4.45 -9.54
C ARG A 99 -6.95 -3.44 -10.51
N ALA A 100 -5.64 -3.23 -10.43
CA ALA A 100 -4.93 -2.31 -11.32
C ALA A 100 -5.07 -2.72 -12.80
N LYS A 101 -5.01 -4.02 -13.09
CA LYS A 101 -5.24 -4.56 -14.44
C LYS A 101 -6.67 -4.28 -14.91
N ALA A 102 -7.67 -4.59 -14.09
CA ALA A 102 -9.08 -4.35 -14.42
C ALA A 102 -9.38 -2.86 -14.63
N GLU A 103 -8.80 -1.97 -13.82
CA GLU A 103 -8.93 -0.51 -13.98
C GLU A 103 -8.31 -0.02 -15.29
N ALA A 104 -7.13 -0.54 -15.67
CA ALA A 104 -6.48 -0.21 -16.93
C ALA A 104 -7.30 -0.69 -18.14
N GLU A 105 -7.87 -1.90 -18.09
CA GLU A 105 -8.75 -2.44 -19.13
C GLU A 105 -10.03 -1.60 -19.27
N LEU A 106 -10.66 -1.22 -18.15
CA LEU A 106 -11.83 -0.35 -18.16
C LEU A 106 -11.51 1.04 -18.74
N ALA A 107 -10.35 1.61 -18.39
CA ALA A 107 -9.92 2.90 -18.94
C ALA A 107 -9.69 2.83 -20.46
N ALA A 108 -9.06 1.75 -20.94
CA ALA A 108 -8.87 1.49 -22.37
C ALA A 108 -10.21 1.33 -23.10
N ALA A 109 -11.15 0.57 -22.54
CA ALA A 109 -12.49 0.39 -23.09
C ALA A 109 -13.26 1.72 -23.18
N LYS A 110 -13.22 2.54 -22.11
CA LYS A 110 -13.84 3.87 -22.10
C LYS A 110 -13.28 4.78 -23.21
N LYS A 111 -11.95 4.79 -23.38
CA LYS A 111 -11.28 5.55 -24.44
C LYS A 111 -11.71 5.08 -25.84
N GLN A 112 -11.80 3.77 -26.04
CA GLN A 112 -12.24 3.20 -27.32
C GLN A 112 -13.70 3.57 -27.64
N VAL A 113 -14.59 3.50 -26.66
CA VAL A 113 -15.99 3.92 -26.81
C VAL A 113 -16.09 5.40 -27.16
N GLU A 114 -15.27 6.26 -26.55
CA GLU A 114 -15.25 7.69 -26.87
C GLU A 114 -14.79 7.95 -28.33
N LEU A 115 -13.76 7.24 -28.80
CA LEU A 115 -13.29 7.33 -30.18
C LEU A 115 -14.36 6.88 -31.19
N LEU A 116 -15.05 5.77 -30.90
CA LEU A 116 -16.14 5.28 -31.73
C LEU A 116 -17.30 6.28 -31.77
N LYS A 117 -17.69 6.87 -30.64
CA LYS A 117 -18.72 7.92 -30.57
C LYS A 117 -18.35 9.15 -31.40
N LYS A 118 -17.07 9.55 -31.44
CA LYS A 118 -16.60 10.65 -32.28
C LYS A 118 -16.68 10.31 -33.77
N LYS A 119 -16.31 9.10 -34.16
CA LYS A 119 -16.40 8.63 -35.56
C LYS A 119 -17.83 8.54 -36.09
N VAL A 120 -18.80 8.19 -35.25
CA VAL A 120 -20.22 8.10 -35.65
C VAL A 120 -20.88 9.48 -35.78
N ARG A 121 -20.32 10.51 -35.14
CA ARG A 121 -20.84 11.89 -35.17
C ARG A 121 -20.26 12.75 -36.30
N ALA A 122 -19.20 12.28 -36.96
CA ALA A 122 -18.55 12.93 -38.10
C ALA A 122 -19.11 12.32 -39.39
#